data_AF-A0A914BX86-F1
#
_entry.id   AF-A0A914BX86-F1
#
_cell.length_a   1.000
_cell.length_b   1.000
_cell.length_c   1.000
_cell.angle_alpha   90.00
_cell.angle_beta   90.00
_cell.angle_gamma   90.00
#
_symmetry.space_group_name_H-M   'P 1'
#
loop_
_entity.id
_entity.type
_entity.pdbx_description
1 polymer ?
#
loop_
_entity_poly.entity_id
_entity_poly.type
_entity_poly.pdbx_seq_one_letter_code
_entity_poly.pdbx_strand_id
1 'polypeptide(L)'
;MTSFDMAPERLKKLRDELARETIVEHQIMEQQGNPTDMFKCSECDSTNCAYTEVQKPENRSSEQGITVHVCCSNCGHTWKYT
;
A
#
# COMPACT_ATOMS: atom_id res chain seq x y z
N MET A 1 -8.95 -39.48 2.60
CA MET A 1 -8.71 -38.85 3.91
C MET A 1 -7.34 -38.20 3.88
N THR A 2 -7.28 -36.88 3.94
CA THR A 2 -6.01 -36.14 4.03
C THR A 2 -5.54 -36.14 5.48
N SER A 3 -4.23 -36.17 5.71
CA SER A 3 -3.61 -36.11 7.04
C SER A 3 -4.05 -34.89 7.87
N PHE A 4 -4.53 -33.84 7.20
CA PHE A 4 -5.14 -32.67 7.79
C PHE A 4 -6.45 -32.97 8.54
N ASP A 5 -7.26 -33.90 8.04
CA ASP A 5 -8.57 -34.23 8.61
C ASP A 5 -8.45 -35.14 9.86
N MET A 6 -7.33 -35.85 10.02
CA MET A 6 -7.04 -36.70 11.18
C MET A 6 -6.39 -35.96 12.36
N ALA A 7 -6.08 -34.66 12.21
CA ALA A 7 -5.47 -33.89 13.28
C ALA A 7 -6.45 -33.67 14.45
N PRO A 8 -5.98 -33.71 15.72
CA PRO A 8 -6.82 -33.43 16.88
C PRO A 8 -7.39 -32.01 16.81
N GLU A 9 -8.64 -31.84 17.25
CA GLU A 9 -9.41 -30.59 17.06
C GLU A 9 -8.69 -29.33 17.57
N ARG A 10 -7.88 -29.46 18.62
CA ARG A 10 -7.05 -28.35 19.14
C ARG A 10 -6.03 -27.85 18.12
N LEU A 11 -5.39 -28.74 17.37
CA LEU A 11 -4.38 -28.38 16.37
C LEU A 11 -5.01 -27.81 15.10
N LYS A 12 -6.23 -28.23 14.75
CA LYS A 12 -6.99 -27.63 13.64
C LYS A 12 -7.30 -26.15 13.94
N LYS A 13 -7.86 -25.87 15.12
CA LYS A 13 -8.17 -24.51 15.58
C LYS A 13 -6.96 -23.58 15.58
N LEU A 14 -5.82 -24.06 16.06
CA LEU A 14 -4.56 -23.28 16.06
C LEU A 14 -4.07 -22.95 14.65
N ARG A 15 -4.22 -23.86 13.68
CA ARG A 15 -3.86 -23.57 12.28
C ARG A 15 -4.80 -22.57 11.65
N ASP A 16 -6.10 -22.67 11.91
CA ASP A 16 -7.10 -21.74 11.39
C ASP A 16 -6.93 -20.34 11.97
N GLU A 17 -6.46 -20.23 13.21
CA GLU A 17 -6.09 -18.95 13.82
C GLU A 17 -4.84 -18.34 13.18
N LEU A 18 -3.76 -19.11 13.09
CA LEU A 18 -2.52 -18.67 12.45
C LEU A 18 -2.73 -18.27 10.98
N ALA A 19 -3.56 -19.02 10.25
CA ALA A 19 -3.88 -18.71 8.86
C ALA A 19 -4.67 -17.40 8.74
N ARG A 20 -5.60 -17.14 9.65
CA ARG A 20 -6.34 -15.86 9.69
C ARG A 20 -5.41 -14.71 10.03
N GLU A 21 -4.55 -14.87 11.03
CA GLU A 21 -3.59 -13.84 11.44
C GLU A 21 -2.62 -13.50 10.30
N THR A 22 -2.03 -14.51 9.66
CA THR A 22 -1.11 -14.29 8.54
C THR A 22 -1.79 -13.60 7.37
N ILE A 23 -3.03 -13.96 7.02
CA ILE A 23 -3.78 -13.27 5.96
C ILE A 23 -4.00 -11.79 6.31
N VAL A 24 -4.39 -11.50 7.56
CA VAL A 24 -4.62 -10.13 8.02
C VAL A 24 -3.33 -9.31 7.94
N GLU A 25 -2.22 -9.84 8.45
CA GLU A 25 -0.92 -9.17 8.42
C GLU A 25 -0.45 -8.87 6.99
N HIS A 26 -0.65 -9.81 6.06
CA HIS A 26 -0.26 -9.62 4.65
C HIS A 26 -1.23 -8.71 3.88
N GLN A 27 -2.46 -8.52 4.35
CA GLN A 27 -3.44 -7.62 3.74
C GLN A 27 -3.33 -6.18 4.24
N ILE A 28 -2.45 -5.89 5.21
CA ILE A 28 -2.07 -4.52 5.54
C ILE A 28 -1.29 -3.98 4.34
N MET A 29 -2.00 -3.49 3.32
CA MET A 29 -1.42 -2.79 2.19
C MET A 29 -0.62 -1.61 2.75
N GLU A 30 0.70 -1.74 2.74
CA GLU A 30 1.61 -0.64 2.94
C GLU A 30 1.17 0.50 2.03
N GLN A 31 0.82 1.65 2.60
CA GLN A 31 0.48 2.84 1.82
C GLN A 31 1.64 3.08 0.84
N GLN A 32 1.37 2.90 -0.46
CA GLN A 32 2.39 2.98 -1.50
C GLN A 32 2.86 4.43 -1.64
N GLY A 33 3.89 4.80 -0.88
CA GLY A 33 4.56 6.09 -1.00
C GLY A 33 5.33 6.45 0.28
N ASN A 34 6.32 7.32 0.14
CA ASN A 34 7.01 7.87 1.29
C ASN A 34 6.12 8.96 1.92
N PRO A 35 5.80 8.87 3.23
CA PRO A 35 5.06 9.92 3.91
C PRO A 35 5.90 11.20 3.95
N THR A 36 5.31 12.33 3.59
CA THR A 36 5.96 13.63 3.56
C THR A 36 5.00 14.72 4.04
N ASP A 37 5.54 15.64 4.84
CA ASP A 37 4.84 16.83 5.31
C ASP A 37 5.07 18.04 4.37
N MET A 38 5.80 17.86 3.26
CA MET A 38 6.12 18.96 2.33
C MET A 38 4.91 19.48 1.54
N PHE A 39 3.85 18.70 1.42
CA PHE A 39 2.70 19.04 0.59
C PHE A 39 1.46 19.23 1.45
N LYS A 40 0.77 20.37 1.24
CA LYS A 40 -0.54 20.63 1.83
C LYS A 40 -1.64 20.22 0.86
N CYS A 41 -2.54 19.34 1.28
CA CYS A 41 -3.70 18.98 0.48
C CYS A 41 -4.65 20.19 0.37
N SER A 42 -5.11 20.51 -0.84
CA SER A 42 -6.08 21.59 -1.08
C SER A 42 -7.51 21.27 -0.63
N GLU A 43 -7.83 20.01 -0.41
CA GLU A 43 -9.20 19.56 -0.12
C GLU A 43 -9.45 19.38 1.39
N CYS A 44 -8.47 18.89 2.12
CA CYS A 44 -8.59 18.65 3.58
C CYS A 44 -7.62 19.46 4.43
N ASP A 45 -6.84 20.37 3.83
CA ASP A 45 -5.82 21.22 4.47
C ASP A 45 -4.76 20.48 5.31
N SER A 46 -4.77 19.14 5.25
CA SER A 46 -3.86 18.27 5.99
C SER A 46 -2.54 18.15 5.25
N THR A 47 -1.46 18.04 6.00
CA THR A 47 -0.10 17.84 5.46
C THR A 47 0.32 16.38 5.39
N ASN A 48 -0.53 15.46 5.84
CA ASN A 48 -0.31 14.03 5.73
C ASN A 48 -0.51 13.56 4.27
N CYS A 49 0.54 13.75 3.48
CA CYS A 49 0.61 13.34 2.08
C CYS A 49 1.70 12.27 1.91
N ALA A 50 1.49 11.33 0.99
CA ALA A 50 2.50 10.40 0.51
C ALA A 50 2.90 10.79 -0.91
N TYR A 51 4.20 10.76 -1.20
CA TYR A 51 4.69 10.97 -2.58
C TYR A 51 5.36 9.71 -3.12
N THR A 52 5.19 9.52 -4.42
CA THR A 52 5.76 8.41 -5.18
C THR A 52 6.41 8.95 -6.45
N GLU A 53 7.70 8.70 -6.58
CA GLU A 53 8.48 9.10 -7.76
C GLU A 53 8.34 8.01 -8.83
N VAL A 54 7.76 8.35 -9.97
CA VAL A 54 7.61 7.44 -11.10
C VAL A 54 8.61 7.86 -12.18
N GLN A 55 9.62 7.01 -12.41
CA GLN A 55 10.50 7.14 -13.56
C GLN A 55 9.73 6.73 -14.82
N LYS A 56 9.61 7.66 -15.78
CA LYS A 56 8.96 7.32 -17.05
C LYS A 56 9.80 6.28 -17.81
N PRO A 57 9.17 5.27 -18.44
CA PRO A 57 9.89 4.31 -19.27
C PRO A 57 10.50 5.01 -20.48
N GLU A 58 11.75 4.65 -20.78
CA GLU A 58 12.61 5.24 -21.81
C GLU A 58 11.99 5.26 -23.22
N ASN A 59 10.99 4.40 -23.48
CA ASN A 59 10.32 4.25 -24.78
C ASN A 59 9.19 5.27 -25.08
N ARG A 60 8.91 6.24 -24.20
CA ARG A 60 7.93 7.30 -24.46
C ARG A 60 8.68 8.62 -24.63
N SER A 61 8.81 9.09 -25.88
CA SER A 61 9.62 10.23 -26.37
C SER A 61 9.40 11.63 -25.72
N SER A 62 8.69 11.73 -24.60
CA SER A 62 8.44 12.99 -23.90
C SER A 62 9.31 13.08 -22.65
N GLU A 63 10.57 13.50 -22.86
CA GLU A 63 11.57 13.91 -21.86
C GLU A 63 11.81 12.90 -20.71
N GLN A 64 13.08 12.52 -20.52
CA GLN A 64 13.54 11.69 -19.40
C GLN A 64 13.38 12.47 -18.09
N GLY A 65 12.14 12.61 -17.62
CA GLY A 65 11.78 13.32 -16.42
C GLY A 65 11.19 12.37 -15.40
N ILE A 66 11.61 12.52 -14.15
CA ILE A 66 10.96 11.89 -13.00
C ILE A 66 9.65 12.65 -12.79
N THR A 67 8.53 11.95 -12.70
CA THR A 67 7.25 12.55 -12.32
C THR A 67 6.93 12.19 -10.89
N VAL A 68 6.69 13.18 -10.05
CA VAL A 68 6.29 12.97 -8.66
C VAL A 68 4.76 12.92 -8.59
N HIS A 69 4.23 11.82 -8.07
CA HIS A 69 2.81 11.67 -7.78
C HIS A 69 2.60 11.91 -6.28
N VAL A 70 1.73 12.84 -5.91
CA VAL A 70 1.39 13.13 -4.51
C VAL A 70 -0.04 12.67 -4.24
N CYS A 71 -0.22 11.91 -3.17
CA CYS A 71 -1.50 11.42 -2.68
C CYS A 71 -1.73 11.90 -1.25
N CYS A 72 -2.91 12.43 -0.93
CA CYS A 72 -3.26 12.73 0.45
C CYS A 72 -3.76 11.46 1.14
N SER A 73 -3.13 11.05 2.24
CA SER A 73 -3.53 9.87 3.01
C SER A 73 -4.86 10.05 3.75
N ASN A 74 -5.32 11.30 3.93
CA ASN A 74 -6.54 11.62 4.68
C ASN A 74 -7.80 11.69 3.80
N CYS A 75 -7.71 12.24 2.59
CA CYS A 75 -8.85 12.37 1.66
C CYS A 75 -8.72 11.55 0.37
N GLY A 76 -7.55 10.96 0.09
CA GLY A 76 -7.30 10.20 -1.14
C GLY A 76 -7.09 11.07 -2.39
N HIS A 77 -7.08 12.41 -2.26
CA HIS A 77 -6.84 13.30 -3.38
C HIS A 77 -5.44 13.09 -3.96
N THR A 78 -5.35 12.90 -5.28
CA THR A 78 -4.10 12.59 -5.98
C THR A 78 -3.81 13.62 -7.07
N TRP A 79 -2.58 14.12 -7.12
CA TRP A 79 -2.14 15.06 -8.14
C TRP A 79 -0.70 14.80 -8.59
N LYS A 80 -0.36 15.32 -9.76
CA LYS A 80 0.99 15.21 -10.33
C LYS A 80 1.76 16.49 -10.06
N TYR A 81 2.99 16.36 -9.60
CA TYR A 81 3.96 17.41 -9.46
C TYR A 81 5.07 17.14 -10.48
N THR A 82 5.06 17.91 -11.58
CA THR A 82 6.02 17.83 -12.70
C THR A 82 7.20 18.74 -12.49
#